data_AF-A0A1Z5LJ11-F1
#
_entry.id   AF-A0A1Z5LJ11-F1
#
_cell.length_a   1.000
_cell.length_b   1.000
_cell.length_c   1.000
_cell.angle_alpha   90.00
_cell.angle_beta   90.00
_cell.angle_gamma   90.00
#
_symmetry.space_group_name_H-M   'P 1'
#
loop_
_entity.id
_entity.type
_entity.pdbx_description
1 polymer ?
#
loop_
_entity_poly.entity_id
_entity_poly.type
_entity_poly.pdbx_seq_one_letter_code
_entity_poly.pdbx_strand_id
1 'polypeptide(L)'
;MSAAATGKENQSQPPVTMEVSSKDAEATAIKHIITMLQHPEQLDKVPQFKRRVARKKTSAEAMLKTALQSQLDGFRTALSLQKAAPAEVQEVQLLLNSSETKEVFANLGGLAMRLQEVKEESMRHSQYGAAIENLMHIYNVSESVQKTHELIQNGKLLHAHQALVDLENSRDDLLYELHKLPSQSPTDRNILKQYFADVEKLSEELGKQIWLILKRTLTSVRKEPQIIVTALRIIEREEIRDVTRDRATAGFVPPGRPKGWRKRCFEVLESAVEDRIEGNQFEERHDNKMWLVRHLEVTRQIIVDDLKTVKSACVPCFPPEYNIVNRYLHMYHNCLSRHLQSIITNELEGNEYITVLGWLTTYNGADFLGDPDLNVDTQALGPLLSKQEVQRLIEKYLGTLVANYQDWLKNALQSDVKDWHRECEPDVDSRGCYHTAGPMIVFQMVDQHLPRPERRHPRPWPIT
;
A
#
# COMPACT_ATOMS: atom_id res chain seq x y z
N MET A 1 4.00 -34.76 13.93
CA MET A 1 3.74 -33.46 13.27
C MET A 1 4.33 -33.52 11.88
N SER A 2 3.44 -33.48 10.90
CA SER A 2 3.74 -33.44 9.47
C SER A 2 4.42 -32.12 9.12
N ALA A 3 5.59 -32.16 8.50
CA ALA A 3 6.16 -31.01 7.81
C ALA A 3 6.43 -31.44 6.37
N ALA A 4 5.50 -31.04 5.51
CA ALA A 4 5.51 -31.24 4.09
C ALA A 4 6.68 -30.48 3.44
N ALA A 5 7.70 -31.22 3.00
CA ALA A 5 8.65 -30.72 2.02
C ALA A 5 8.02 -30.93 0.64
N THR A 6 7.49 -29.84 0.09
CA THR A 6 6.99 -29.72 -1.27
C THR A 6 8.03 -30.21 -2.27
N GLY A 7 7.76 -31.37 -2.86
CA GLY A 7 8.48 -31.86 -4.04
C GLY A 7 8.22 -30.92 -5.21
N LYS A 8 9.20 -30.09 -5.56
CA LYS A 8 9.29 -29.60 -6.92
C LYS A 8 9.70 -30.78 -7.78
N GLU A 9 8.78 -31.28 -8.58
CA GLU A 9 9.06 -32.16 -9.71
C GLU A 9 10.19 -31.54 -10.53
N ASN A 10 11.39 -32.06 -10.33
CA ASN A 10 12.51 -31.79 -11.22
C ASN A 10 12.17 -32.58 -12.48
N GLN A 11 11.59 -31.91 -13.47
CA GLN A 11 11.41 -32.47 -14.81
C GLN A 11 12.80 -32.84 -15.32
N SER A 12 13.16 -34.11 -15.16
CA SER A 12 14.33 -34.73 -15.75
C SER A 12 14.17 -34.66 -17.27
N GLN A 13 14.63 -33.57 -17.86
CA GLN A 13 14.85 -33.51 -19.30
C GLN A 13 15.81 -34.65 -19.67
N PRO A 14 15.49 -35.45 -20.70
CA PRO A 14 16.39 -36.51 -21.14
C PRO A 14 17.73 -35.90 -21.54
N PRO A 15 18.86 -36.62 -21.34
CA PRO A 15 20.16 -36.11 -21.73
C PRO A 15 20.15 -35.88 -23.25
N VAL A 16 20.13 -34.61 -23.65
CA VAL A 16 20.25 -34.23 -25.07
C VAL A 16 21.60 -34.73 -25.53
N THR A 17 21.61 -35.75 -26.38
CA THR A 17 22.83 -36.27 -26.99
C THR A 17 23.51 -35.13 -27.76
N MET A 18 24.79 -34.87 -27.48
CA MET A 18 25.56 -33.75 -28.06
C MET A 18 25.45 -33.67 -29.60
N GLU A 19 25.28 -34.81 -30.26
CA GLU A 19 25.14 -34.90 -31.71
C GLU A 19 23.84 -34.28 -32.25
N VAL A 20 22.73 -34.36 -31.50
CA VAL A 20 21.43 -33.80 -31.91
C VAL A 20 21.43 -32.28 -31.77
N SER A 21 22.01 -31.77 -30.68
CA SER A 21 22.18 -30.33 -30.45
C SER A 21 23.13 -29.68 -31.45
N SER A 22 24.19 -30.39 -31.89
CA SER A 22 25.12 -29.87 -32.92
C SER A 22 24.43 -29.66 -34.26
N LYS A 23 23.62 -30.65 -34.71
CA LYS A 23 22.91 -30.56 -36.00
C LYS A 23 21.86 -29.44 -36.02
N ASP A 24 21.13 -29.25 -34.92
CA ASP A 24 20.17 -28.15 -34.79
C ASP A 24 20.84 -26.77 -34.71
N ALA A 25 21.99 -26.69 -34.02
CA ALA A 25 22.80 -25.47 -33.97
C ALA A 25 23.38 -25.12 -35.35
N GLU A 26 23.84 -26.11 -36.12
CA GLU A 26 24.31 -25.95 -37.50
C GLU A 26 23.18 -25.47 -38.41
N ALA A 27 22.01 -26.10 -38.36
CA ALA A 27 20.85 -25.69 -39.15
C ALA A 27 20.40 -24.25 -38.83
N THR A 28 20.45 -23.86 -37.55
CA THR A 28 20.10 -22.51 -37.10
C THR A 28 21.16 -21.48 -37.51
N ALA A 29 22.45 -21.85 -37.44
CA ALA A 29 23.55 -21.01 -37.91
C ALA A 29 23.47 -20.77 -39.42
N ILE A 30 23.16 -21.80 -40.20
CA ILE A 30 22.96 -21.70 -41.66
C ILE A 30 21.81 -20.74 -41.96
N LYS A 31 20.65 -20.88 -41.29
CA LYS A 31 19.53 -19.95 -41.43
C LYS A 31 19.94 -18.51 -41.11
N HIS A 32 20.70 -18.31 -40.03
CA HIS A 32 21.15 -16.97 -39.62
C HIS A 32 22.15 -16.35 -40.61
N ILE A 33 23.02 -17.15 -41.23
CA ILE A 33 23.95 -16.70 -42.28
C ILE A 33 23.18 -16.31 -43.54
N ILE A 34 22.19 -17.11 -43.95
CA ILE A 34 21.32 -16.82 -45.10
C ILE A 34 20.56 -15.49 -44.90
N THR A 35 20.06 -15.22 -43.69
CA THR A 35 19.40 -13.95 -43.39
C THR A 35 20.36 -12.75 -43.39
N MET A 36 21.65 -12.95 -43.05
CA MET A 36 22.64 -11.86 -42.98
C MET A 36 23.29 -11.50 -44.32
N LEU A 37 23.26 -12.39 -45.32
CA LEU A 37 23.91 -12.22 -46.62
C LEU A 37 22.89 -12.32 -47.77
N GLN A 38 21.93 -11.40 -47.81
CA GLN A 38 20.86 -11.37 -48.81
C GLN A 38 21.26 -10.64 -50.11
N HIS A 39 22.24 -9.74 -50.06
CA HIS A 39 22.70 -8.97 -51.22
C HIS A 39 24.23 -9.07 -51.43
N PRO A 40 24.72 -9.03 -52.69
CA PRO A 40 26.15 -9.20 -53.00
C PRO A 40 27.09 -8.19 -52.32
N GLU A 41 26.64 -6.94 -52.13
CA GLU A 41 27.39 -5.87 -51.46
C GLU A 41 27.65 -6.14 -49.96
N GLN A 42 26.91 -7.08 -49.36
CA GLN A 42 27.08 -7.45 -47.95
C GLN A 42 28.28 -8.40 -47.74
N LEU A 43 28.86 -8.95 -48.82
CA LEU A 43 30.05 -9.81 -48.77
C LEU A 43 31.30 -9.06 -48.29
N ASP A 44 31.40 -7.74 -48.53
CA ASP A 44 32.51 -6.91 -48.02
C ASP A 44 32.52 -6.81 -46.49
N LYS A 45 31.38 -7.08 -45.83
CA LYS A 45 31.23 -7.05 -44.36
C LYS A 45 31.51 -8.42 -43.70
N VAL A 46 31.71 -9.49 -44.48
CA VAL A 46 32.10 -10.82 -43.99
C VAL A 46 33.31 -10.82 -43.04
N PRO A 47 34.43 -10.10 -43.30
CA PRO A 47 35.54 -10.04 -42.35
C PRO A 47 35.14 -9.45 -40.99
N GLN A 48 34.21 -8.49 -40.96
CA GLN A 48 33.68 -7.93 -39.71
C GLN A 48 32.78 -8.92 -38.97
N PHE A 49 31.90 -9.63 -39.69
CA PHE A 49 31.07 -10.69 -39.11
C PHE A 49 31.91 -11.84 -38.56
N LYS A 50 32.96 -12.27 -39.28
CA LYS A 50 33.91 -13.29 -38.81
C LYS A 50 34.60 -12.86 -37.52
N ARG A 51 35.05 -11.59 -37.43
CA ARG A 51 35.61 -11.03 -36.17
C ARG A 51 34.58 -11.01 -35.04
N ARG A 52 33.32 -10.66 -35.32
CA ARG A 52 32.25 -10.64 -34.31
C ARG A 52 31.91 -12.04 -33.79
N VAL A 53 31.80 -13.03 -34.68
CA VAL A 53 31.54 -14.43 -34.31
C VAL A 53 32.74 -15.00 -33.55
N ALA A 54 33.97 -14.72 -33.97
CA ALA A 54 35.17 -15.13 -33.25
C ALA A 54 35.19 -14.55 -31.82
N ARG A 55 34.89 -13.26 -31.64
CA ARG A 55 34.78 -12.65 -30.30
C ARG A 55 33.69 -13.30 -29.44
N LYS A 56 32.51 -13.56 -30.01
CA LYS A 56 31.42 -14.26 -29.31
C LYS A 56 31.83 -15.68 -28.91
N LYS A 57 32.51 -16.41 -29.79
CA LYS A 57 33.04 -17.76 -29.52
C LYS A 57 34.05 -17.72 -28.38
N THR A 58 35.06 -16.85 -28.44
CA THR A 58 36.06 -16.72 -27.37
C THR A 58 35.42 -16.33 -26.03
N SER A 59 34.43 -15.43 -26.04
CA SER A 59 33.69 -15.06 -24.84
C SER A 59 32.85 -16.23 -24.27
N ALA A 60 32.17 -16.99 -25.12
CA ALA A 60 31.43 -18.17 -24.71
C ALA A 60 32.34 -19.29 -24.18
N GLU A 61 33.48 -19.53 -24.83
CA GLU A 61 34.50 -20.48 -24.37
C GLU A 61 35.09 -20.06 -23.02
N ALA A 62 35.37 -18.77 -22.82
CA ALA A 62 35.82 -18.25 -21.53
C ALA A 62 34.77 -18.45 -20.44
N MET A 63 33.51 -18.09 -20.70
CA MET A 63 32.40 -18.30 -19.75
C MET A 63 32.19 -19.78 -19.42
N LEU A 64 32.23 -20.66 -20.43
CA LEU A 64 32.13 -22.11 -20.23
C LEU A 64 33.30 -22.65 -19.42
N LYS A 65 34.52 -22.20 -19.68
CA LYS A 65 35.71 -22.61 -18.91
C LYS A 65 35.59 -22.18 -17.46
N THR A 66 35.18 -20.95 -17.19
CA THR A 66 34.96 -20.46 -15.83
C THR A 66 33.83 -21.22 -15.13
N ALA A 67 32.71 -21.47 -15.82
CA ALA A 67 31.60 -22.24 -15.28
C ALA A 67 32.02 -23.69 -14.96
N LEU A 68 32.68 -24.36 -15.90
CA LEU A 68 33.18 -25.73 -15.71
C LEU A 68 34.19 -25.80 -14.56
N GLN A 69 35.11 -24.84 -14.49
CA GLN A 69 36.07 -24.74 -13.40
C GLN A 69 35.35 -24.58 -12.05
N SER A 70 34.36 -23.68 -11.96
CA SER A 70 33.59 -23.48 -10.72
C SER A 70 32.82 -24.73 -10.29
N GLN A 71 32.27 -25.48 -11.26
CA GLN A 71 31.55 -26.73 -11.00
C GLN A 71 32.53 -27.82 -10.55
N LEU A 72 33.68 -27.96 -11.21
CA LEU A 72 34.72 -28.92 -10.83
C LEU A 72 35.31 -28.61 -9.45
N ASP A 73 35.54 -27.34 -9.13
CA ASP A 73 35.99 -26.91 -7.81
C ASP A 73 34.90 -27.14 -6.75
N GLY A 74 33.63 -26.92 -7.10
CA GLY A 74 32.46 -27.28 -6.28
C GLY A 74 32.38 -28.78 -6.01
N PHE A 75 32.56 -29.63 -7.03
CA PHE A 75 32.59 -31.08 -6.85
C PHE A 75 33.79 -31.53 -6.03
N ARG A 76 34.97 -30.96 -6.27
CA ARG A 76 36.19 -31.30 -5.54
C ARG A 76 36.07 -30.95 -4.05
N THR A 77 35.54 -29.76 -3.75
CA THR A 77 35.28 -29.34 -2.37
C THR A 77 34.21 -30.21 -1.72
N ALA A 78 33.10 -30.49 -2.40
CA ALA A 78 32.06 -31.39 -1.91
C ALA A 78 32.59 -32.80 -1.60
N LEU A 79 33.42 -33.37 -2.47
CA LEU A 79 34.03 -34.69 -2.27
C LEU A 79 35.04 -34.70 -1.11
N SER A 80 35.80 -33.60 -0.95
CA SER A 80 36.70 -33.44 0.19
C SER A 80 35.92 -33.34 1.51
N LEU A 81 34.83 -32.56 1.53
CA LEU A 81 33.96 -32.41 2.68
C LEU A 81 33.25 -33.72 3.01
N GLN A 82 32.75 -34.47 2.01
CA GLN A 82 32.09 -35.75 2.23
C GLN A 82 33.03 -36.79 2.86
N LYS A 83 34.33 -36.73 2.53
CA LYS A 83 35.34 -37.62 3.12
C LYS A 83 35.75 -37.17 4.53
N ALA A 84 35.86 -35.86 4.78
CA ALA A 84 36.31 -35.31 6.06
C ALA A 84 35.21 -35.27 7.12
N ALA A 85 33.99 -34.85 6.76
CA ALA A 85 32.86 -34.67 7.67
C ALA A 85 32.55 -35.88 8.57
N PRO A 86 32.51 -37.15 8.09
CA PRO A 86 32.24 -38.27 8.99
C PRO A 86 33.36 -38.50 10.01
N ALA A 87 34.62 -38.24 9.65
CA ALA A 87 35.75 -38.35 10.58
C ALA A 87 35.70 -37.23 11.63
N GLU A 88 35.45 -35.98 11.20
CA GLU A 88 35.31 -34.83 12.11
C GLU A 88 34.12 -34.99 13.06
N VAL A 89 32.95 -35.45 12.57
CA VAL A 89 31.78 -35.70 13.41
C VAL A 89 32.05 -36.81 14.42
N GLN A 90 32.75 -37.87 14.01
CA GLN A 90 33.12 -38.96 14.90
C GLN A 90 34.11 -38.50 15.98
N GLU A 91 35.09 -37.66 15.61
CA GLU A 91 36.03 -37.04 16.56
C GLU A 91 35.29 -36.15 17.57
N VAL A 92 34.39 -35.27 17.12
CA VAL A 92 33.56 -34.44 18.00
C VAL A 92 32.69 -35.31 18.91
N GLN A 93 32.12 -36.40 18.39
CA GLN A 93 31.30 -37.31 19.19
C GLN A 93 32.13 -38.08 20.23
N LEU A 94 33.39 -38.43 19.94
CA LEU A 94 34.31 -39.02 20.91
C LEU A 94 34.70 -38.01 21.99
N LEU A 95 35.00 -36.76 21.62
CA LEU A 95 35.32 -35.68 22.55
C LEU A 95 34.12 -35.34 23.46
N LEU A 96 32.90 -35.30 22.94
CA LEU A 96 31.68 -35.10 23.72
C LEU A 96 31.32 -36.30 24.61
N ASN A 97 31.74 -37.51 24.23
CA ASN A 97 31.50 -38.72 25.00
C ASN A 97 32.63 -39.08 25.96
N SER A 98 33.73 -38.33 25.92
CA SER A 98 34.86 -38.53 26.82
C SER A 98 34.40 -38.39 28.27
N SER A 99 35.05 -39.14 29.16
CA SER A 99 34.74 -39.11 30.59
C SER A 99 34.92 -37.70 31.17
N GLU A 100 35.91 -36.95 30.70
CA GLU A 100 36.20 -35.58 31.14
C GLU A 100 35.04 -34.62 30.84
N THR A 101 34.49 -34.63 29.62
CA THR A 101 33.36 -33.74 29.28
C THR A 101 32.11 -34.13 30.05
N LYS A 102 31.80 -35.43 30.16
CA LYS A 102 30.67 -35.92 30.96
C LYS A 102 30.80 -35.59 32.44
N GLU A 103 32.00 -35.66 33.02
CA GLU A 103 32.25 -35.26 34.40
C GLU A 103 32.08 -33.74 34.60
N VAL A 104 32.53 -32.91 33.65
CA VAL A 104 32.28 -31.46 33.67
C VAL A 104 30.79 -31.15 33.60
N PHE A 105 30.03 -31.84 32.73
CA PHE A 105 28.58 -31.70 32.63
C PHE A 105 27.83 -32.24 33.86
N ALA A 106 28.32 -33.31 34.49
CA ALA A 106 27.75 -33.82 35.75
C ALA A 106 27.99 -32.83 36.91
N ASN A 107 29.16 -32.20 36.96
CA ASN A 107 29.52 -31.20 37.96
C ASN A 107 28.73 -29.88 37.82
N LEU A 108 28.17 -29.60 36.63
CA LEU A 108 27.27 -28.48 36.38
C LEU A 108 25.89 -28.66 37.06
N GLY A 109 25.45 -29.91 37.29
CA GLY A 109 24.12 -30.26 37.83
C GLY A 109 23.81 -29.76 39.26
N GLY A 110 24.77 -29.17 39.96
CA GLY A 110 24.57 -28.49 41.25
C GLY A 110 25.13 -27.06 41.30
N LEU A 111 25.70 -26.57 40.19
CA LEU A 111 26.32 -25.25 40.13
C LEU A 111 25.29 -24.13 40.31
N ALA A 112 24.08 -24.33 39.79
CA ALA A 112 22.97 -23.38 39.96
C ALA A 112 22.60 -23.17 41.43
N MET A 113 22.60 -24.23 42.24
CA MET A 113 22.33 -24.13 43.68
C MET A 113 23.50 -23.51 44.45
N ARG A 114 24.75 -23.86 44.09
CA ARG A 114 25.95 -23.30 44.72
C ARG A 114 26.17 -21.82 44.40
N LEU A 115 25.80 -21.39 43.20
CA LEU A 115 25.90 -19.99 42.75
C LEU A 115 24.61 -19.19 43.02
N GLN A 116 23.67 -19.74 43.78
CA GLN A 116 22.41 -19.06 44.06
C GLN A 116 22.66 -17.74 44.83
N GLU A 117 23.58 -17.74 45.81
CA GLU A 117 23.98 -16.51 46.54
C GLU A 117 24.64 -15.49 45.60
N VAL A 118 25.54 -15.94 44.71
CA VAL A 118 26.21 -15.07 43.72
C VAL A 118 25.18 -14.51 42.72
N LYS A 119 24.18 -15.30 42.35
CA LYS A 119 23.09 -14.89 41.47
C LYS A 119 22.19 -13.86 42.15
N GLU A 120 21.86 -14.05 43.43
CA GLU A 120 21.08 -13.10 44.22
C GLU A 120 21.84 -11.78 44.40
N GLU A 121 23.13 -11.83 44.70
CA GLU A 121 23.95 -10.61 44.84
C GLU A 121 24.18 -9.92 43.49
N SER A 122 24.33 -10.68 42.40
CA SER A 122 24.37 -10.15 41.03
C SER A 122 23.03 -9.50 40.64
N MET A 123 21.89 -10.07 41.03
CA MET A 123 20.58 -9.44 40.84
C MET A 123 20.47 -8.13 41.63
N ARG A 124 20.89 -8.10 42.89
CA ARG A 124 20.91 -6.86 43.69
C ARG A 124 21.83 -5.81 43.07
N HIS A 125 23.03 -6.20 42.64
CA HIS A 125 23.97 -5.31 41.98
C HIS A 125 23.40 -4.75 40.66
N SER A 126 22.77 -5.60 39.84
CA SER A 126 22.08 -5.19 38.62
C SER A 126 20.95 -4.21 38.92
N GLN A 127 20.15 -4.45 39.97
CA GLN A 127 19.08 -3.56 40.39
C GLN A 127 19.60 -2.21 40.88
N TYR A 128 20.63 -2.19 41.72
CA TYR A 128 21.23 -0.94 42.18
C TYR A 128 21.94 -0.19 41.05
N GLY A 129 22.60 -0.91 40.13
CA GLY A 129 23.20 -0.33 38.93
C GLY A 129 22.16 0.36 38.06
N ALA A 130 21.08 -0.35 37.72
CA ALA A 130 19.95 0.22 36.98
C ALA A 130 19.30 1.39 37.73
N ALA A 131 19.15 1.31 39.05
CA ALA A 131 18.59 2.40 39.85
C ALA A 131 19.51 3.63 39.89
N ILE A 132 20.84 3.45 39.96
CA ILE A 132 21.83 4.54 39.95
C ILE A 132 21.92 5.20 38.58
N GLU A 133 21.94 4.41 37.50
CA GLU A 133 21.92 4.94 36.12
C GLU A 133 20.64 5.71 35.84
N ASN A 134 19.50 5.20 36.30
CA ASN A 134 18.21 5.87 36.14
C ASN A 134 17.94 6.96 37.19
N LEU A 135 18.79 7.11 38.22
CA LEU A 135 18.56 8.05 39.33
C LEU A 135 18.49 9.50 38.86
N MET A 136 19.36 9.88 37.92
CA MET A 136 19.31 11.20 37.28
C MET A 136 17.99 11.45 36.56
N HIS A 137 17.47 10.44 35.87
CA HIS A 137 16.21 10.55 35.15
C HIS A 137 15.03 10.55 36.11
N ILE A 138 15.07 9.77 37.20
CA ILE A 138 14.04 9.73 38.25
C ILE A 138 13.91 11.09 38.96
N TYR A 139 15.02 11.73 39.36
CA TYR A 139 14.97 13.02 40.06
C TYR A 139 14.56 14.18 39.14
N ASN A 140 14.89 14.10 37.86
CA ASN A 140 14.62 15.16 36.89
C ASN A 140 13.38 14.89 36.02
N VAL A 141 12.53 13.89 36.34
CA VAL A 141 11.36 13.56 35.50
C VAL A 141 10.47 14.78 35.30
N SER A 142 10.07 15.46 36.37
CA SER A 142 9.14 16.61 36.27
C SER A 142 9.70 17.76 35.43
N GLU A 143 10.98 18.10 35.61
CA GLU A 143 11.65 19.13 34.81
C GLU A 143 11.82 18.70 33.35
N SER A 144 12.17 17.44 33.11
CA SER A 144 12.34 16.87 31.77
C SER A 144 11.02 16.76 31.02
N VAL A 145 9.92 16.43 31.72
CA VAL A 145 8.56 16.43 31.18
C VAL A 145 8.16 17.85 30.78
N GLN A 146 8.41 18.84 31.63
CA GLN A 146 8.11 20.24 31.29
C GLN A 146 8.92 20.75 30.09
N LYS A 147 10.24 20.51 30.08
CA LYS A 147 11.11 20.83 28.92
C LYS A 147 10.62 20.16 27.64
N THR A 148 10.24 18.89 27.73
CA THR A 148 9.73 18.15 26.57
C THR A 148 8.39 18.71 26.10
N HIS A 149 7.51 19.13 27.01
CA HIS A 149 6.27 19.82 26.66
C HIS A 149 6.54 21.13 25.90
N GLU A 150 7.46 21.96 26.38
CA GLU A 150 7.88 23.20 25.70
C GLU A 150 8.48 22.91 24.31
N LEU A 151 9.26 21.84 24.16
CA LEU A 151 9.80 21.43 22.86
C LEU A 151 8.71 21.00 21.88
N ILE A 152 7.65 20.32 22.36
CA ILE A 152 6.48 19.96 21.55
C ILE A 152 5.74 21.24 21.10
N GLN A 153 5.48 22.17 22.02
CA GLN A 153 4.82 23.45 21.71
C GLN A 153 5.62 24.29 20.70
N ASN A 154 6.95 24.27 20.81
CA ASN A 154 7.85 24.98 19.90
C ASN A 154 8.08 24.26 18.55
N GLY A 155 7.42 23.11 18.30
CA GLY A 155 7.54 22.36 17.05
C GLY A 155 8.88 21.63 16.85
N LYS A 156 9.73 21.55 17.89
CA LYS A 156 11.03 20.85 17.84
C LYS A 156 10.86 19.35 18.12
N LEU A 157 10.10 18.68 17.24
CA LEU A 157 9.61 17.32 17.46
C LEU A 157 10.71 16.25 17.62
N LEU A 158 11.87 16.41 16.96
CA LEU A 158 12.98 15.45 17.11
C LEU A 158 13.59 15.47 18.51
N HIS A 159 13.79 16.67 19.06
CA HIS A 159 14.34 16.82 20.40
C HIS A 159 13.32 16.41 21.46
N ALA A 160 12.04 16.73 21.23
CA ALA A 160 10.95 16.25 22.08
C ALA A 160 10.87 14.72 22.08
N HIS A 161 10.98 14.09 20.90
CA HIS A 161 11.00 12.63 20.77
C HIS A 161 12.19 12.00 21.50
N GLN A 162 13.39 12.56 21.35
CA GLN A 162 14.58 12.07 22.06
C GLN A 162 14.40 12.14 23.59
N ALA A 163 13.97 13.27 24.11
CA ALA A 163 13.74 13.43 25.54
C ALA A 163 12.63 12.50 26.06
N LEU A 164 11.57 12.27 25.26
CA LEU A 164 10.53 11.30 25.57
C LEU A 164 11.06 9.87 25.58
N VAL A 165 11.92 9.51 24.63
CA VAL A 165 12.55 8.18 24.56
C VAL A 165 13.40 7.92 25.79
N ASP A 166 14.17 8.90 26.24
CA ASP A 166 15.01 8.76 27.44
C ASP A 166 14.14 8.53 28.69
N LEU A 167 13.03 9.26 28.81
CA LEU A 167 12.05 9.07 29.89
C LEU A 167 11.36 7.70 29.81
N GLU A 168 10.93 7.26 28.62
CA GLU A 168 10.34 5.93 28.43
C GLU A 168 11.31 4.80 28.74
N ASN A 169 12.58 4.92 28.31
CA ASN A 169 13.61 3.93 28.58
C ASN A 169 13.82 3.81 30.09
N SER A 170 13.96 4.93 30.80
CA SER A 170 14.11 4.90 32.27
C SER A 170 12.93 4.23 32.98
N ARG A 171 11.69 4.55 32.58
CA ARG A 171 10.48 3.90 33.09
C ARG A 171 10.51 2.40 32.84
N ASP A 172 10.83 2.01 31.61
CA ASP A 172 10.74 0.63 31.18
C ASP A 172 11.86 -0.24 31.76
N ASP A 173 13.06 0.31 31.96
CA ASP A 173 14.17 -0.37 32.61
C ASP A 173 13.84 -0.63 34.10
N LEU A 174 13.25 0.35 34.78
CA LEU A 174 12.74 0.17 36.16
C LEU A 174 11.63 -0.89 36.22
N LEU A 175 10.70 -0.88 35.26
CA LEU A 175 9.63 -1.89 35.19
C LEU A 175 10.18 -3.28 34.84
N TYR A 176 11.22 -3.37 34.02
CA TYR A 176 11.86 -4.62 33.66
C TYR A 176 12.62 -5.23 34.86
N GLU A 177 13.35 -4.41 35.62
CA GLU A 177 13.98 -4.87 36.87
C GLU A 177 12.93 -5.29 37.90
N LEU A 178 11.80 -4.58 38.01
CA LEU A 178 10.67 -5.01 38.84
C LEU A 178 10.09 -6.36 38.37
N HIS A 179 10.04 -6.60 37.06
CA HIS A 179 9.53 -7.85 36.50
C HIS A 179 10.47 -9.04 36.74
N LYS A 180 11.79 -8.82 36.84
CA LYS A 180 12.77 -9.87 37.20
C LYS A 180 12.62 -10.36 38.64
N LEU A 181 12.06 -9.54 39.53
CA LEU A 181 11.86 -9.92 40.93
C LEU A 181 10.78 -11.00 41.05
N PRO A 182 11.00 -12.07 41.85
CA PRO A 182 10.03 -13.14 42.04
C PRO A 182 8.76 -12.69 42.77
N SER A 183 8.83 -11.59 43.54
CA SER A 183 7.69 -10.97 44.22
C SER A 183 7.24 -9.71 43.48
N GLN A 184 6.33 -9.86 42.52
CA GLN A 184 5.69 -8.74 41.83
C GLN A 184 4.71 -8.03 42.77
N SER A 185 5.19 -7.07 43.55
CA SER A 185 4.35 -6.20 44.38
C SER A 185 3.46 -5.34 43.48
N PRO A 186 2.12 -5.50 43.52
CA PRO A 186 1.21 -4.70 42.70
C PRO A 186 1.23 -3.22 43.10
N THR A 187 1.60 -2.91 44.34
CA THR A 187 1.74 -1.55 44.87
C THR A 187 2.88 -0.80 44.20
N ASP A 188 4.06 -1.42 44.08
CA ASP A 188 5.25 -0.78 43.48
C ASP A 188 5.05 -0.54 41.98
N ARG A 189 4.37 -1.48 41.31
CA ARG A 189 3.95 -1.30 39.91
C ARG A 189 2.99 -0.12 39.75
N ASN A 190 2.06 0.07 40.69
CA ASN A 190 1.10 1.17 40.63
C ASN A 190 1.75 2.52 40.95
N ILE A 191 2.71 2.57 41.87
CA ILE A 191 3.49 3.77 42.17
C ILE A 191 4.28 4.23 40.94
N LEU A 192 4.99 3.32 40.27
CA LEU A 192 5.71 3.64 39.04
C LEU A 192 4.77 4.11 37.92
N LYS A 193 3.61 3.47 37.77
CA LYS A 193 2.59 3.92 36.80
C LYS A 193 2.09 5.33 37.08
N GLN A 194 1.84 5.68 38.34
CA GLN A 194 1.42 7.04 38.70
C GLN A 194 2.54 8.06 38.48
N TYR A 195 3.79 7.70 38.83
CA TYR A 195 4.94 8.58 38.67
C TYR A 195 5.22 8.94 37.20
N PHE A 196 5.06 7.96 36.30
CA PHE A 196 5.29 8.14 34.87
C PHE A 196 4.01 8.42 34.06
N ALA A 197 2.88 8.71 34.72
CA ALA A 197 1.62 8.98 34.03
C ALA A 197 1.70 10.20 33.09
N ASP A 198 2.48 11.22 33.46
CA ASP A 198 2.64 12.41 32.62
C ASP A 198 3.50 12.15 31.38
N VAL A 199 4.37 11.12 31.41
CA VAL A 199 5.14 10.69 30.23
C VAL A 199 4.22 10.07 29.16
N GLU A 200 3.19 9.34 29.59
CA GLU A 200 2.19 8.78 28.67
C GLU A 200 1.37 9.89 27.98
N LYS A 201 0.91 10.90 28.73
CA LYS A 201 0.24 12.09 28.18
C LYS A 201 1.14 12.83 27.19
N LEU A 202 2.44 12.91 27.47
CA LEU A 202 3.42 13.56 26.60
C LEU A 202 3.60 12.80 25.28
N SER A 203 3.62 11.46 25.34
CA SER A 203 3.63 10.60 24.15
C SER A 203 2.36 10.80 23.31
N GLU A 204 1.19 10.92 23.94
CA GLU A 204 -0.06 11.20 23.23
C GLU A 204 -0.03 12.59 22.56
N GLU A 205 0.47 13.61 23.25
CA GLU A 205 0.54 14.98 22.72
C GLU A 205 1.53 15.08 21.55
N LEU A 206 2.71 14.45 21.68
CA LEU A 206 3.65 14.32 20.56
C LEU A 206 2.99 13.61 19.36
N GLY A 207 2.26 12.53 19.64
CA GLY A 207 1.48 11.81 18.63
C GLY A 207 0.49 12.72 17.92
N LYS A 208 -0.31 13.50 18.64
CA LYS A 208 -1.29 14.45 18.06
C LYS A 208 -0.63 15.45 17.11
N GLN A 209 0.51 16.02 17.49
CA GLN A 209 1.25 16.95 16.63
C GLN A 209 1.75 16.26 15.35
N ILE A 210 2.26 15.03 15.46
CA ILE A 210 2.67 14.21 14.30
C ILE A 210 1.47 13.91 13.39
N TRP A 211 0.32 13.53 13.95
CA TRP A 211 -0.89 13.26 13.17
C TRP A 211 -1.41 14.50 12.45
N LEU A 212 -1.33 15.68 13.09
CA LEU A 212 -1.70 16.95 12.46
C LEU A 212 -0.80 17.29 11.26
N ILE A 213 0.51 17.05 11.39
CA ILE A 213 1.46 17.22 10.29
C ILE A 213 1.13 16.26 9.14
N LEU A 214 0.85 14.99 9.46
CA LEU A 214 0.51 13.98 8.46
C LEU A 214 -0.83 14.28 7.76
N LYS A 215 -1.84 14.79 8.47
CA LYS A 215 -3.09 15.24 7.83
C LYS A 215 -2.86 16.34 6.80
N ARG A 216 -1.83 17.17 7.00
CA ARG A 216 -1.48 18.28 6.10
C ARG A 216 -0.37 17.92 5.11
N THR A 217 -0.05 16.63 4.92
CA THR A 217 1.09 16.17 4.09
C THR A 217 1.10 16.85 2.73
N LEU A 218 0.01 16.78 1.96
CA LEU A 218 -0.04 17.29 0.59
C LEU A 218 0.18 18.82 0.49
N THR A 219 -0.24 19.58 1.51
CA THR A 219 -0.02 21.03 1.58
C THR A 219 1.40 21.35 2.07
N SER A 220 1.87 20.63 3.08
CA SER A 220 3.15 20.85 3.74
C SER A 220 4.33 20.40 2.86
N VAL A 221 4.20 19.34 2.07
CA VAL A 221 5.24 18.90 1.12
C VAL A 221 5.63 20.02 0.15
N ARG A 222 4.65 20.83 -0.30
CA ARG A 222 4.90 21.91 -1.26
C ARG A 222 5.64 23.10 -0.66
N LYS A 223 5.47 23.34 0.65
CA LYS A 223 6.07 24.50 1.35
C LYS A 223 7.34 24.12 2.10
N GLU A 224 7.24 23.08 2.93
CA GLU A 224 8.24 22.69 3.93
C GLU A 224 8.34 21.14 4.05
N PRO A 225 8.99 20.47 3.10
CA PRO A 225 9.09 19.00 3.10
C PRO A 225 9.84 18.44 4.32
N GLN A 226 10.70 19.24 4.95
CA GLN A 226 11.49 18.84 6.13
C GLN A 226 10.63 18.46 7.34
N ILE A 227 9.47 19.08 7.51
CA ILE A 227 8.56 18.80 8.63
C ILE A 227 8.00 17.38 8.52
N ILE A 228 7.71 16.94 7.29
CA ILE A 228 7.15 15.60 7.03
C ILE A 228 8.23 14.54 7.19
N VAL A 229 9.42 14.78 6.64
CA VAL A 229 10.57 13.88 6.84
C VAL A 229 10.86 13.72 8.33
N THR A 230 10.75 14.80 9.11
CA THR A 230 10.92 14.77 10.57
C THR A 230 9.86 13.88 11.23
N ALA A 231 8.59 14.06 10.90
CA ALA A 231 7.50 13.23 11.43
C ALA A 231 7.65 11.74 11.07
N LEU A 232 7.98 11.44 9.81
CA LEU A 232 8.19 10.07 9.33
C LEU A 232 9.43 9.43 9.97
N ARG A 233 10.50 10.19 10.19
CA ARG A 233 11.70 9.71 10.89
C ARG A 233 11.40 9.31 12.33
N ILE A 234 10.52 10.03 13.01
CA ILE A 234 10.07 9.67 14.36
C ILE A 234 9.28 8.35 14.31
N ILE A 235 8.34 8.21 13.37
CA ILE A 235 7.53 7.00 13.20
C ILE A 235 8.41 5.76 12.95
N GLU A 236 9.37 5.88 12.04
CA GLU A 236 10.29 4.76 11.73
C GLU A 236 11.19 4.41 12.92
N ARG A 237 11.64 5.40 13.69
CA ARG A 237 12.39 5.14 14.93
C ARG A 237 11.55 4.39 15.96
N GLU A 238 10.28 4.75 16.11
CA GLU A 238 9.37 4.06 17.02
C GLU A 238 9.10 2.61 16.57
N GLU A 239 8.93 2.37 15.27
CA GLU A 239 8.72 1.03 14.73
C GLU A 239 9.95 0.13 14.93
N ILE A 240 11.16 0.67 14.69
CA ILE A 240 12.41 -0.06 14.94
C ILE A 240 12.57 -0.38 16.43
N ARG A 241 12.18 0.54 17.33
CA ARG A 241 12.20 0.32 18.78
C ARG A 241 11.25 -0.82 19.20
N ASP A 242 10.05 -0.85 18.64
CA ASP A 242 9.08 -1.93 18.89
C ASP A 242 9.68 -3.29 18.49
N VAL A 243 10.24 -3.40 17.27
CA VAL A 243 10.85 -4.65 16.78
C VAL A 243 12.08 -5.08 17.58
N THR A 244 12.94 -4.12 17.97
CA THR A 244 14.19 -4.43 18.68
C THR A 244 13.91 -4.94 20.09
N ARG A 245 12.90 -4.39 20.77
CA ARG A 245 12.54 -4.83 22.13
C ARG A 245 11.85 -6.17 22.16
N ASP A 246 10.97 -6.48 21.21
CA ASP A 246 10.36 -7.81 21.10
C ASP A 246 11.41 -8.95 21.08
N ARG A 247 12.62 -8.66 20.56
CA ARG A 247 13.74 -9.62 20.54
C ARG A 247 14.57 -9.63 21.82
N ALA A 248 14.66 -8.50 22.53
CA ALA A 248 15.57 -8.32 23.66
C ALA A 248 14.94 -8.74 25.00
N THR A 249 13.64 -8.45 25.19
CA THR A 249 12.94 -8.77 26.43
C THR A 249 12.20 -10.10 26.27
N ALA A 250 12.77 -11.18 26.80
CA ALA A 250 12.25 -12.55 26.80
C ALA A 250 10.90 -12.69 27.53
N GLY A 251 9.82 -12.09 26.99
CA GLY A 251 8.46 -12.12 27.50
C GLY A 251 7.98 -10.89 28.27
N PHE A 252 8.82 -9.88 28.50
CA PHE A 252 8.38 -8.62 29.12
C PHE A 252 7.98 -7.59 28.06
N VAL A 253 6.74 -7.14 28.09
CA VAL A 253 6.23 -6.07 27.22
C VAL A 253 5.86 -4.86 28.10
N PRO A 254 6.51 -3.70 27.90
CA PRO A 254 6.17 -2.48 28.62
C PRO A 254 4.74 -2.01 28.35
N PRO A 255 4.12 -1.24 29.26
CA PRO A 255 2.80 -0.67 29.03
C PRO A 255 2.81 0.28 27.82
N GLY A 256 1.84 0.10 26.92
CA GLY A 256 1.66 0.93 25.72
C GLY A 256 2.48 0.51 24.49
N ARG A 257 3.08 -0.69 24.50
CA ARG A 257 3.86 -1.26 23.38
C ARG A 257 3.22 -2.58 22.89
N PRO A 258 3.32 -2.91 21.58
CA PRO A 258 3.85 -2.08 20.50
C PRO A 258 2.92 -0.88 20.20
N LYS A 259 3.50 0.26 19.80
CA LYS A 259 2.72 1.47 19.51
C LYS A 259 2.09 1.44 18.12
N GLY A 260 2.69 0.74 17.16
CA GLY A 260 2.14 0.56 15.81
C GLY A 260 1.96 1.87 15.03
N TRP A 261 2.86 2.84 15.22
CA TRP A 261 2.75 4.17 14.62
C TRP A 261 2.79 4.15 13.09
N ARG A 262 3.43 3.15 12.47
CA ARG A 262 3.37 2.96 11.02
C ARG A 262 1.94 2.68 10.53
N LYS A 263 1.21 1.79 11.20
CA LYS A 263 -0.20 1.51 10.88
C LYS A 263 -1.05 2.78 11.06
N ARG A 264 -0.89 3.46 12.19
CA ARG A 264 -1.62 4.69 12.49
C ARG A 264 -1.32 5.82 11.50
N CYS A 265 -0.08 5.92 11.04
CA CYS A 265 0.32 6.87 9.99
C CYS A 265 -0.55 6.71 8.74
N PHE A 266 -0.69 5.47 8.23
CA PHE A 266 -1.51 5.22 7.05
C PHE A 266 -3.00 5.46 7.29
N GLU A 267 -3.53 5.14 8.47
CA GLU A 267 -4.92 5.47 8.83
C GLU A 267 -5.15 6.99 8.84
N VAL A 268 -4.19 7.77 9.34
CA VAL A 268 -4.27 9.24 9.36
C VAL A 268 -4.18 9.82 7.95
N LEU A 269 -3.33 9.27 7.09
CA LEU A 269 -3.25 9.67 5.69
C LEU A 269 -4.54 9.34 4.93
N GLU A 270 -5.14 8.17 5.18
CA GLU A 270 -6.42 7.78 4.58
C GLU A 270 -7.56 8.69 5.05
N SER A 271 -7.65 8.97 6.36
CA SER A 271 -8.60 9.95 6.89
C SER A 271 -8.40 11.34 6.27
N ALA A 272 -7.16 11.77 6.02
CA ALA A 272 -6.91 13.06 5.37
C ALA A 272 -7.36 13.08 3.90
N VAL A 273 -7.28 11.96 3.20
CA VAL A 273 -7.81 11.82 1.84
C VAL A 273 -9.34 11.87 1.85
N GLU A 274 -9.97 11.18 2.79
CA GLU A 274 -11.43 11.20 3.00
C GLU A 274 -11.94 12.61 3.33
N ASP A 275 -11.33 13.28 4.32
CA ASP A 275 -11.63 14.66 4.71
C ASP A 275 -11.57 15.62 3.50
N ARG A 276 -10.68 15.36 2.54
CA ARG A 276 -10.54 16.19 1.31
C ARG A 276 -11.59 15.90 0.25
N ILE A 277 -12.06 14.67 0.13
CA ILE A 277 -13.12 14.31 -0.83
C ILE A 277 -14.48 14.82 -0.29
N GLU A 278 -14.75 14.62 1.00
CA GLU A 278 -15.99 15.08 1.63
C GLU A 278 -16.03 16.60 1.79
N GLY A 279 -14.92 17.20 2.23
CA GLY A 279 -14.80 18.65 2.39
C GLY A 279 -14.89 19.47 1.09
N ASN A 280 -14.96 18.80 -0.06
CA ASN A 280 -15.18 19.41 -1.37
C ASN A 280 -16.67 19.62 -1.71
N GLN A 281 -17.59 19.08 -0.90
CA GLN A 281 -19.02 19.27 -1.11
C GLN A 281 -19.47 20.65 -0.59
N PHE A 282 -19.34 21.68 -1.43
CA PHE A 282 -19.70 23.06 -1.08
C PHE A 282 -21.17 23.42 -1.34
N GLU A 283 -21.87 22.64 -2.16
CA GLU A 283 -23.25 22.93 -2.60
C GLU A 283 -24.17 21.79 -2.17
N GLU A 284 -25.30 22.13 -1.55
CA GLU A 284 -26.37 21.17 -1.28
C GLU A 284 -27.30 21.03 -2.49
N ARG A 285 -28.03 19.91 -2.55
CA ARG A 285 -29.04 19.60 -3.57
C ARG A 285 -30.06 20.74 -3.76
N HIS A 286 -30.40 21.44 -2.68
CA HIS A 286 -31.38 22.53 -2.66
C HIS A 286 -30.87 23.80 -3.34
N ASP A 287 -29.56 24.05 -3.31
CA ASP A 287 -28.95 25.29 -3.78
C ASP A 287 -28.67 25.25 -5.29
N ASN A 288 -28.30 24.08 -5.82
CA ASN A 288 -27.95 23.93 -7.23
C ASN A 288 -28.39 22.57 -7.81
N LYS A 289 -29.20 22.61 -8.88
CA LYS A 289 -29.62 21.40 -9.62
C LYS A 289 -28.46 20.63 -10.25
N MET A 290 -27.31 21.26 -10.44
CA MET A 290 -26.08 20.66 -11.01
C MET A 290 -25.01 20.40 -9.93
N TRP A 291 -25.37 20.40 -8.65
CA TRP A 291 -24.45 20.22 -7.53
C TRP A 291 -23.56 18.97 -7.71
N LEU A 292 -24.15 17.84 -8.13
CA LEU A 292 -23.43 16.57 -8.26
C LEU A 292 -22.40 16.59 -9.39
N VAL A 293 -22.75 17.22 -10.53
CA VAL A 293 -21.82 17.37 -11.66
C VAL A 293 -20.61 18.19 -11.24
N ARG A 294 -20.85 19.32 -10.54
CA ARG A 294 -19.78 20.18 -10.02
C ARG A 294 -18.93 19.46 -8.97
N HIS A 295 -19.57 18.80 -8.01
CA HIS A 295 -18.90 18.05 -6.95
C HIS A 295 -17.94 17.00 -7.52
N LEU A 296 -18.42 16.17 -8.45
CA LEU A 296 -17.62 15.11 -9.07
C LEU A 296 -16.50 15.68 -9.95
N GLU A 297 -16.72 16.80 -10.64
CA GLU A 297 -15.70 17.45 -11.45
C GLU A 297 -14.59 18.10 -10.61
N VAL A 298 -14.94 18.78 -9.52
CA VAL A 298 -13.93 19.34 -8.60
C VAL A 298 -13.20 18.20 -7.88
N THR A 299 -13.90 17.14 -7.48
CA THR A 299 -13.29 15.93 -6.89
C THR A 299 -12.27 15.31 -7.86
N ARG A 300 -12.62 15.22 -9.16
CA ARG A 300 -11.72 14.77 -10.21
C ARG A 300 -10.44 15.61 -10.26
N GLN A 301 -10.57 16.94 -10.30
CA GLN A 301 -9.42 17.86 -10.36
C GLN A 301 -8.51 17.73 -9.13
N ILE A 302 -9.11 17.69 -7.93
CA ILE A 302 -8.38 17.54 -6.66
C ILE A 302 -7.56 16.25 -6.65
N ILE A 303 -8.17 15.12 -7.04
CA ILE A 303 -7.50 13.82 -7.01
C ILE A 303 -6.32 13.80 -8.00
N VAL A 304 -6.50 14.33 -9.21
CA VAL A 304 -5.41 14.39 -10.21
C VAL A 304 -4.26 15.27 -9.71
N ASP A 305 -4.56 16.47 -9.23
CA ASP A 305 -3.55 17.41 -8.74
C ASP A 305 -2.81 16.87 -7.51
N ASP A 306 -3.53 16.20 -6.61
CA ASP A 306 -2.95 15.57 -5.43
C ASP A 306 -2.04 14.40 -5.82
N LEU A 307 -2.48 13.51 -6.72
CA LEU A 307 -1.66 12.40 -7.20
C LEU A 307 -0.39 12.90 -7.94
N LYS A 308 -0.51 13.99 -8.74
CA LYS A 308 0.66 14.67 -9.34
C LYS A 308 1.61 15.20 -8.26
N THR A 309 1.07 15.74 -7.17
CA THR A 309 1.86 16.21 -6.01
C THR A 309 2.55 15.06 -5.29
N VAL A 310 1.85 13.94 -5.08
CA VAL A 310 2.41 12.75 -4.43
C VAL A 310 3.60 12.25 -5.23
N LYS A 311 3.45 12.13 -6.56
CA LYS A 311 4.52 11.66 -7.44
C LYS A 311 5.73 12.60 -7.50
N SER A 312 5.49 13.91 -7.58
CA SER A 312 6.56 14.90 -7.75
C SER A 312 7.29 15.22 -6.44
N ALA A 313 6.58 15.33 -5.32
CA ALA A 313 7.12 15.94 -4.12
C ALA A 313 7.01 15.05 -2.86
N CYS A 314 6.05 14.12 -2.78
CA CYS A 314 6.00 13.17 -1.65
C CYS A 314 7.03 12.04 -1.79
N VAL A 315 7.29 11.52 -3.00
CA VAL A 315 8.25 10.42 -3.22
C VAL A 315 9.59 10.61 -2.50
N PRO A 316 10.29 11.76 -2.58
CA PRO A 316 11.58 11.94 -1.88
C PRO A 316 11.46 12.04 -0.36
N CYS A 317 10.28 12.32 0.19
CA CYS A 317 10.07 12.50 1.64
C CYS A 317 9.80 11.18 2.36
N PHE A 318 9.30 10.16 1.65
CA PHE A 318 8.88 8.89 2.23
C PHE A 318 9.93 7.79 1.98
N PRO A 319 10.04 6.80 2.89
CA PRO A 319 10.87 5.62 2.64
C PRO A 319 10.42 4.86 1.38
N PRO A 320 11.34 4.31 0.58
CA PRO A 320 10.99 3.60 -0.66
C PRO A 320 10.14 2.34 -0.40
N GLU A 321 10.31 1.70 0.75
CA GLU A 321 9.54 0.53 1.18
C GLU A 321 8.03 0.80 1.28
N TYR A 322 7.63 2.06 1.50
CA TYR A 322 6.22 2.41 1.68
C TYR A 322 5.44 2.41 0.37
N ASN A 323 6.13 2.48 -0.78
CA ASN A 323 5.51 2.58 -2.10
C ASN A 323 4.36 3.62 -2.14
N ILE A 324 4.69 4.84 -1.70
CA ILE A 324 3.70 5.86 -1.31
C ILE A 324 2.74 6.23 -2.44
N VAL A 325 3.20 6.22 -3.70
CA VAL A 325 2.36 6.52 -4.88
C VAL A 325 1.23 5.50 -5.01
N ASN A 326 1.55 4.21 -5.01
CA ASN A 326 0.54 3.15 -5.09
C ASN A 326 -0.34 3.13 -3.85
N ARG A 327 0.21 3.46 -2.67
CA ARG A 327 -0.59 3.54 -1.44
C ARG A 327 -1.63 4.66 -1.50
N TYR A 328 -1.25 5.87 -1.90
CA TYR A 328 -2.19 6.98 -2.09
C TYR A 328 -3.22 6.66 -3.18
N LEU A 329 -2.81 6.03 -4.27
CA LEU A 329 -3.71 5.58 -5.33
C LEU A 329 -4.84 4.68 -4.77
N HIS A 330 -4.48 3.67 -3.97
CA HIS A 330 -5.46 2.80 -3.32
C HIS A 330 -6.31 3.55 -2.29
N MET A 331 -5.72 4.47 -1.51
CA MET A 331 -6.48 5.30 -0.55
C MET A 331 -7.52 6.16 -1.26
N TYR A 332 -7.15 6.89 -2.31
CA TYR A 332 -8.07 7.70 -3.11
C TYR A 332 -9.16 6.84 -3.75
N HIS A 333 -8.80 5.69 -4.34
CA HIS A 333 -9.77 4.77 -4.94
C HIS A 333 -10.79 4.26 -3.91
N ASN A 334 -10.34 3.81 -2.74
CA ASN A 334 -11.21 3.28 -1.68
C ASN A 334 -12.10 4.38 -1.09
N CYS A 335 -11.53 5.56 -0.77
CA CYS A 335 -12.30 6.68 -0.22
C CYS A 335 -13.34 7.17 -1.22
N LEU A 336 -12.99 7.26 -2.49
CA LEU A 336 -13.90 7.65 -3.56
C LEU A 336 -15.02 6.63 -3.79
N SER A 337 -14.69 5.33 -3.74
CA SER A 337 -15.70 4.26 -3.79
C SER A 337 -16.71 4.39 -2.65
N ARG A 338 -16.22 4.55 -1.40
CA ARG A 338 -17.06 4.78 -0.21
C ARG A 338 -17.91 6.04 -0.34
N HIS A 339 -17.33 7.14 -0.84
CA HIS A 339 -18.05 8.40 -1.05
C HIS A 339 -19.18 8.24 -2.07
N LEU A 340 -18.91 7.61 -3.21
CA LEU A 340 -19.95 7.33 -4.22
C LEU A 340 -21.04 6.41 -3.66
N GLN A 341 -20.69 5.38 -2.90
CA GLN A 341 -21.66 4.51 -2.23
C GLN A 341 -22.55 5.30 -1.25
N SER A 342 -21.99 6.25 -0.52
CA SER A 342 -22.75 7.14 0.37
C SER A 342 -23.73 8.00 -0.43
N ILE A 343 -23.29 8.61 -1.53
CA ILE A 343 -24.16 9.39 -2.43
C ILE A 343 -25.29 8.52 -3.01
N ILE A 344 -24.98 7.29 -3.44
CA ILE A 344 -25.96 6.34 -3.99
C ILE A 344 -27.00 5.92 -2.94
N THR A 345 -26.56 5.79 -1.68
CA THR A 345 -27.44 5.41 -0.56
C THR A 345 -28.41 6.54 -0.21
N ASN A 346 -28.01 7.80 -0.41
CA ASN A 346 -28.85 8.98 -0.19
C ASN A 346 -29.90 9.25 -1.29
N GLU A 347 -30.18 8.25 -2.15
CA GLU A 347 -31.14 8.28 -3.26
C GLU A 347 -30.87 9.38 -4.32
N LEU A 348 -30.40 8.92 -5.48
CA LEU A 348 -30.23 9.76 -6.67
C LEU A 348 -31.59 10.04 -7.33
N GLU A 349 -31.75 11.22 -7.95
CA GLU A 349 -32.93 11.58 -8.74
C GLU A 349 -32.58 11.85 -10.21
N GLY A 350 -33.37 11.29 -11.13
CA GLY A 350 -33.37 11.64 -12.55
C GLY A 350 -31.98 11.65 -13.21
N ASN A 351 -31.48 12.84 -13.55
CA ASN A 351 -30.22 13.05 -14.28
C ASN A 351 -28.97 12.75 -13.45
N GLU A 352 -29.10 12.63 -12.12
CA GLU A 352 -27.98 12.30 -11.24
C GLU A 352 -27.46 10.87 -11.50
N TYR A 353 -28.36 9.93 -11.84
CA TYR A 353 -27.95 8.57 -12.24
C TYR A 353 -27.04 8.58 -13.46
N ILE A 354 -27.39 9.36 -14.49
CA ILE A 354 -26.59 9.48 -15.72
C ILE A 354 -25.25 10.15 -15.40
N THR A 355 -25.25 11.13 -14.50
CA THR A 355 -24.04 11.84 -14.09
C THR A 355 -23.05 10.87 -13.43
N VAL A 356 -23.50 10.06 -12.46
CA VAL A 356 -22.65 9.06 -11.80
C VAL A 356 -22.17 7.99 -12.79
N LEU A 357 -23.08 7.45 -13.61
CA LEU A 357 -22.74 6.42 -14.62
C LEU A 357 -21.73 6.95 -15.64
N GLY A 358 -21.93 8.18 -16.14
CA GLY A 358 -21.00 8.85 -17.03
C GLY A 358 -19.63 9.03 -16.36
N TRP A 359 -19.61 9.46 -15.11
CA TRP A 359 -18.37 9.67 -14.36
C TRP A 359 -17.57 8.37 -14.16
N LEU A 360 -18.25 7.25 -13.89
CA LEU A 360 -17.61 5.93 -13.81
C LEU A 360 -16.93 5.52 -15.13
N THR A 361 -17.51 5.87 -16.28
CA THR A 361 -16.86 5.60 -17.58
C THR A 361 -15.63 6.46 -17.81
N THR A 362 -15.63 7.69 -17.29
CA THR A 362 -14.47 8.60 -17.39
C THR A 362 -13.36 8.24 -16.40
N TYR A 363 -13.63 7.39 -15.40
CA TYR A 363 -12.69 7.12 -14.32
C TYR A 363 -11.33 6.57 -14.80
N ASN A 364 -11.37 5.61 -15.71
CA ASN A 364 -10.18 5.03 -16.36
C ASN A 364 -9.76 5.79 -17.63
N GLY A 365 -10.36 6.95 -17.89
CA GLY A 365 -10.09 7.77 -19.07
C GLY A 365 -8.82 8.60 -18.94
N ALA A 366 -8.36 9.14 -20.07
CA ALA A 366 -7.16 9.99 -20.16
C ALA A 366 -7.28 11.29 -19.34
N ASP A 367 -8.51 11.73 -19.07
CA ASP A 367 -8.77 12.94 -18.28
C ASP A 367 -8.79 12.67 -16.76
N PHE A 368 -8.59 11.42 -16.32
CA PHE A 368 -8.54 11.08 -14.90
C PHE A 368 -7.36 10.18 -14.54
N LEU A 369 -7.57 8.91 -14.13
CA LEU A 369 -6.45 8.05 -13.77
C LEU A 369 -5.58 7.61 -14.95
N GLY A 370 -6.12 7.67 -16.16
CA GLY A 370 -5.38 7.42 -17.40
C GLY A 370 -4.56 8.63 -17.88
N ASP A 371 -4.43 9.69 -17.09
CA ASP A 371 -3.61 10.85 -17.42
C ASP A 371 -2.15 10.41 -17.65
N PRO A 372 -1.55 10.74 -18.81
CA PRO A 372 -0.18 10.35 -19.14
C PRO A 372 0.86 10.86 -18.13
N ASP A 373 0.59 11.95 -17.42
CA ASP A 373 1.48 12.48 -16.38
C ASP A 373 1.50 11.60 -15.13
N LEU A 374 0.39 10.91 -14.84
CA LEU A 374 0.27 10.01 -13.69
C LEU A 374 1.01 8.71 -13.96
N ASN A 375 0.89 8.13 -15.17
CA ASN A 375 1.52 6.86 -15.58
C ASN A 375 1.36 5.76 -14.53
N VAL A 376 0.11 5.52 -14.09
CA VAL A 376 -0.22 4.54 -13.06
C VAL A 376 -0.90 3.33 -13.70
N ASP A 377 -0.65 2.13 -13.15
CA ASP A 377 -1.36 0.92 -13.56
C ASP A 377 -2.80 0.91 -13.03
N THR A 378 -3.73 1.34 -13.87
CA THR A 378 -5.15 1.40 -13.53
C THR A 378 -5.79 0.02 -13.41
N GLN A 379 -5.16 -1.05 -13.94
CA GLN A 379 -5.74 -2.40 -13.93
C GLN A 379 -5.65 -3.06 -12.55
N ALA A 380 -4.67 -2.67 -11.73
CA ALA A 380 -4.46 -3.22 -10.39
C ALA A 380 -5.50 -2.75 -9.35
N LEU A 381 -6.21 -1.65 -9.60
CA LEU A 381 -7.17 -1.06 -8.65
C LEU A 381 -8.55 -1.74 -8.65
N GLY A 382 -8.94 -2.36 -9.77
CA GLY A 382 -10.31 -2.84 -9.95
C GLY A 382 -11.33 -1.71 -10.18
N PRO A 383 -12.63 -2.06 -10.35
CA PRO A 383 -13.69 -1.09 -10.60
C PRO A 383 -14.12 -0.37 -9.30
N LEU A 384 -14.50 0.92 -9.40
CA LEU A 384 -14.94 1.74 -8.27
C LEU A 384 -16.17 1.21 -7.56
N LEU A 385 -17.10 0.71 -8.35
CA LEU A 385 -18.33 0.08 -7.88
C LEU A 385 -18.35 -1.33 -8.47
N SER A 386 -18.92 -2.26 -7.73
CA SER A 386 -19.12 -3.61 -8.23
C SER A 386 -20.03 -3.60 -9.46
N LYS A 387 -19.85 -4.58 -10.36
CA LYS A 387 -20.72 -4.75 -11.54
C LYS A 387 -22.21 -4.82 -11.14
N GLN A 388 -22.52 -5.39 -9.96
CA GLN A 388 -23.88 -5.49 -9.42
C GLN A 388 -24.46 -4.12 -9.02
N GLU A 389 -23.69 -3.27 -8.35
CA GLU A 389 -24.12 -1.92 -7.99
C GLU A 389 -24.38 -1.06 -9.23
N VAL A 390 -23.50 -1.14 -10.23
CA VAL A 390 -23.68 -0.43 -11.51
C VAL A 390 -24.95 -0.91 -12.21
N GLN A 391 -25.18 -2.22 -12.27
CA GLN A 391 -26.40 -2.78 -12.86
C GLN A 391 -27.65 -2.29 -12.12
N ARG A 392 -27.62 -2.27 -10.79
CA ARG A 392 -28.73 -1.76 -9.96
C ARG A 392 -29.01 -0.28 -10.22
N LEU A 393 -27.97 0.54 -10.43
CA LEU A 393 -28.13 1.95 -10.80
C LEU A 393 -28.80 2.11 -12.17
N ILE A 394 -28.38 1.31 -13.15
CA ILE A 394 -28.97 1.29 -14.50
C ILE A 394 -30.44 0.89 -14.42
N GLU A 395 -30.77 -0.16 -13.68
CA GLU A 395 -32.15 -0.64 -13.51
C GLU A 395 -33.05 0.41 -12.83
N LYS A 396 -32.55 1.06 -11.77
CA LYS A 396 -33.28 2.16 -11.12
C LYS A 396 -33.52 3.34 -12.07
N TYR A 397 -32.50 3.73 -12.83
CA TYR A 397 -32.63 4.78 -13.83
C TYR A 397 -33.65 4.42 -14.92
N LEU A 398 -33.55 3.24 -15.50
CA LEU A 398 -34.47 2.76 -16.53
C LEU A 398 -35.90 2.63 -16.00
N GLY A 399 -36.08 2.13 -14.78
CA GLY A 399 -37.39 2.05 -14.12
C GLY A 399 -38.02 3.43 -13.94
N THR A 400 -37.24 4.40 -13.47
CA THR A 400 -37.68 5.80 -13.31
C THR A 400 -38.01 6.43 -14.66
N LEU A 401 -37.18 6.19 -15.67
CA LEU A 401 -37.39 6.67 -17.03
C LEU A 401 -38.67 6.11 -17.65
N VAL A 402 -38.92 4.80 -17.50
CA VAL A 402 -40.14 4.14 -17.99
C VAL A 402 -41.38 4.67 -17.29
N ALA A 403 -41.34 4.83 -15.95
CA ALA A 403 -42.45 5.41 -15.20
C ALA A 403 -42.76 6.84 -15.67
N ASN A 404 -41.72 7.67 -15.84
CA ASN A 404 -41.86 9.00 -16.41
C ASN A 404 -42.48 8.95 -17.81
N TYR A 405 -41.98 8.11 -18.72
CA TYR A 405 -42.58 7.97 -20.06
C TYR A 405 -44.05 7.54 -20.02
N GLN A 406 -44.43 6.64 -19.11
CA GLN A 406 -45.81 6.20 -18.97
C GLN A 406 -46.73 7.33 -18.50
N ASP A 407 -46.32 8.09 -17.49
CA ASP A 407 -47.08 9.23 -16.97
C ASP A 407 -47.19 10.34 -18.02
N TRP A 408 -46.09 10.62 -18.73
CA TRP A 408 -46.04 11.63 -19.78
C TRP A 408 -46.91 11.26 -20.97
N LEU A 409 -46.87 10.00 -21.42
CA LEU A 409 -47.72 9.49 -22.50
C LEU A 409 -49.21 9.51 -22.09
N LYS A 410 -49.50 9.13 -20.84
CA LYS A 410 -50.86 9.20 -20.29
C LYS A 410 -51.39 10.63 -20.28
N ASN A 411 -50.57 11.60 -19.88
CA ASN A 411 -50.94 13.01 -19.89
C ASN A 411 -51.12 13.55 -21.32
N ALA A 412 -50.25 13.18 -22.25
CA ALA A 412 -50.37 13.54 -23.67
C ALA A 412 -51.68 13.01 -24.27
N LEU A 413 -52.00 11.74 -24.04
CA LEU A 413 -53.26 11.12 -24.48
C LEU A 413 -54.48 11.78 -23.84
N GLN A 414 -54.42 12.11 -22.55
CA GLN A 414 -55.50 12.84 -21.88
C GLN A 414 -55.70 14.24 -22.45
N SER A 415 -54.62 14.91 -22.89
CA SER A 415 -54.71 16.20 -23.60
C SER A 415 -55.41 16.03 -24.95
N ASP A 416 -54.95 15.08 -25.77
CA ASP A 416 -55.55 14.81 -27.08
C ASP A 416 -57.05 14.45 -26.95
N VAL A 417 -57.42 13.64 -25.96
CA VAL A 417 -58.83 13.31 -25.69
C VAL A 417 -59.63 14.55 -25.32
N LYS A 418 -59.09 15.46 -24.49
CA LYS A 418 -59.78 16.72 -24.16
C LYS A 418 -59.94 17.61 -25.38
N ASP A 419 -58.93 17.68 -26.23
CA ASP A 419 -58.96 18.48 -27.46
C ASP A 419 -59.99 17.92 -28.46
N TRP A 420 -60.17 16.60 -28.56
CA TRP A 420 -61.23 16.00 -29.38
C TRP A 420 -62.65 16.32 -28.91
N HIS A 421 -62.85 16.58 -27.61
CA HIS A 421 -64.14 16.96 -27.07
C HIS A 421 -64.41 18.48 -27.16
N ARG A 422 -63.46 19.28 -27.68
CA ARG A 422 -63.70 20.70 -27.93
C ARG A 422 -64.55 20.91 -29.17
N GLU A 423 -65.48 21.88 -29.11
CA GLU A 423 -66.27 22.35 -30.25
C GLU A 423 -65.45 23.29 -31.16
N CYS A 424 -64.21 22.93 -31.51
CA CYS A 424 -63.33 23.71 -32.37
C CYS A 424 -62.73 22.80 -33.44
N GLU A 425 -62.53 23.32 -34.65
CA GLU A 425 -61.89 22.57 -35.74
C GLU A 425 -60.41 22.27 -35.40
N PRO A 426 -59.88 21.08 -35.74
CA PRO A 426 -58.49 20.73 -35.47
C PRO A 426 -57.50 21.61 -36.24
N ASP A 427 -56.31 21.81 -35.68
CA ASP A 427 -55.25 22.57 -36.33
C ASP A 427 -54.81 21.93 -37.66
N VAL A 428 -54.57 22.76 -38.66
CA VAL A 428 -54.25 22.36 -40.04
C VAL A 428 -52.83 22.82 -40.39
N ASP A 429 -52.04 21.91 -40.98
CA ASP A 429 -50.70 22.23 -41.44
C ASP A 429 -50.70 23.06 -42.74
N SER A 430 -49.50 23.52 -43.15
CA SER A 430 -49.29 24.25 -44.41
C SER A 430 -49.73 23.50 -45.69
N ARG A 431 -50.08 22.20 -45.60
CA ARG A 431 -50.52 21.35 -46.70
C ARG A 431 -52.02 21.01 -46.62
N GLY A 432 -52.75 21.56 -45.66
CA GLY A 432 -54.18 21.29 -45.50
C GLY A 432 -54.49 19.99 -44.75
N CYS A 433 -53.50 19.37 -44.10
CA CYS A 433 -53.68 18.14 -43.31
C CYS A 433 -53.90 18.47 -41.83
N TYR A 434 -54.88 17.82 -41.20
CA TYR A 434 -55.11 17.93 -39.76
C TYR A 434 -53.97 17.27 -38.97
N HIS A 435 -53.53 17.92 -37.89
CA HIS A 435 -52.53 17.35 -36.99
C HIS A 435 -52.95 17.45 -35.52
N THR A 436 -52.40 16.56 -34.69
CA THR A 436 -52.55 16.60 -33.23
C THR A 436 -51.21 16.90 -32.57
N ALA A 437 -51.24 17.44 -31.35
CA ALA A 437 -50.02 17.76 -30.61
C ALA A 437 -49.34 16.49 -30.05
N GLY A 438 -50.08 15.40 -29.83
CA GLY A 438 -49.58 14.13 -29.27
C GLY A 438 -48.29 13.60 -29.90
N PRO A 439 -48.22 13.34 -31.22
CA PRO A 439 -47.00 12.84 -31.87
C PRO A 439 -45.79 13.76 -31.68
N MET A 440 -45.98 15.09 -31.83
CA MET A 440 -44.89 16.06 -31.60
C MET A 440 -44.37 16.01 -30.16
N ILE A 441 -45.28 15.93 -29.19
CA ILE A 441 -44.94 15.84 -27.77
C ILE A 441 -44.14 14.56 -27.51
N VAL A 442 -44.56 13.41 -28.04
CA VAL A 442 -43.84 12.13 -27.89
C VAL A 442 -42.45 12.18 -28.54
N PHE A 443 -42.32 12.74 -29.74
CA PHE A 443 -41.02 12.87 -30.40
C PHE A 443 -40.08 13.82 -29.64
N GLN A 444 -40.59 14.95 -29.15
CA GLN A 444 -39.80 15.88 -28.31
C GLN A 444 -39.33 15.23 -27.01
N MET A 445 -40.16 14.37 -26.39
CA MET A 445 -39.77 13.63 -25.18
C MET A 445 -38.63 12.65 -25.46
N VAL A 446 -38.73 11.89 -26.55
CA VAL A 446 -37.67 10.94 -26.97
C VAL A 446 -36.37 11.70 -27.26
N ASP A 447 -36.45 12.84 -27.96
CA ASP A 447 -35.29 13.69 -28.27
C ASP A 447 -34.64 14.36 -27.04
N GLN A 448 -35.39 14.58 -25.95
CA GLN A 448 -34.82 15.16 -24.72
C GLN A 448 -34.00 14.15 -23.91
N HIS A 449 -34.34 12.86 -23.98
CA HIS A 449 -33.67 11.80 -23.22
C HIS A 449 -32.69 10.97 -24.06
N LEU A 450 -32.77 11.01 -25.39
CA LEU A 450 -31.67 10.58 -26.25
C LEU A 450 -30.65 11.72 -26.37
N PRO A 451 -29.37 11.49 -26.04
CA PRO A 451 -28.35 12.48 -26.34
C PRO A 451 -28.33 12.69 -27.86
N ARG A 452 -28.43 13.96 -28.31
CA ARG A 452 -28.11 14.31 -29.70
C ARG A 452 -26.72 13.74 -30.01
N PRO A 453 -26.54 12.96 -31.08
CA PRO A 453 -25.24 12.44 -31.46
C PRO A 453 -24.38 13.56 -32.04
N GLU A 454 -23.95 14.51 -31.21
CA GLU A 454 -22.92 15.47 -31.57
C GLU A 454 -21.55 14.82 -31.33
N ARG A 455 -21.03 14.22 -32.41
CA ARG A 455 -19.60 14.08 -32.71
C ARG A 455 -18.67 13.79 -31.52
N ARG A 456 -18.94 12.74 -30.76
CA ARG A 456 -17.88 11.97 -30.11
C ARG A 456 -18.13 10.51 -30.46
N HIS A 457 -17.13 9.88 -31.07
CA HIS A 457 -17.18 8.48 -31.46
C HIS A 457 -17.81 7.62 -30.36
N PRO A 458 -18.77 6.73 -30.68
CA PRO A 458 -19.32 5.81 -29.70
C PRO A 458 -18.18 4.87 -29.30
N ARG A 459 -17.57 5.09 -28.13
CA ARG A 459 -16.82 4.02 -27.49
C ARG A 459 -17.86 3.05 -26.94
N PRO A 460 -17.88 1.79 -27.41
CA PRO A 460 -18.83 0.82 -26.88
C PRO A 460 -18.60 0.65 -25.37
N TRP A 461 -19.69 0.57 -24.62
CA TRP A 461 -19.66 0.10 -23.24
C TRP A 461 -18.93 -1.25 -23.21
N PRO A 462 -17.81 -1.41 -22.50
CA PRO A 462 -17.14 -2.69 -22.43
C PRO A 462 -17.95 -3.59 -21.49
N ILE A 463 -18.91 -4.30 -22.06
CA ILE A 463 -19.41 -5.55 -21.51
C ILE A 463 -18.44 -6.63 -21.98
N THR A 464 -17.36 -6.82 -21.21
CA THR A 464 -16.69 -8.12 -20.97
C THR A 464 -15.95 -8.03 -19.65
#